data_AF-A0A428X792-F1
#
_entry.id   AF-A0A428X792-F1
#
_cell.length_a   1.000
_cell.length_b   1.000
_cell.length_c   1.000
_cell.angle_alpha   90.00
_cell.angle_beta   90.00
_cell.angle_gamma   90.00
#
_symmetry.space_group_name_H-M   'P 1'
#
loop_
_entity.id
_entity.type
_entity.pdbx_description
1 polymer ?
#
loop_
_entity_poly.entity_id
_entity_poly.type
_entity_poly.pdbx_seq_one_letter_code
_entity_poly.pdbx_strand_id
1 'polypeptide(L)'
;MITATADTATKAPGVDVLAIKGNRQLGAEVKGWPSTGYADPRRAAEVKRTQPSTQAGHWFSQALCKAVMLLDSHPGYESLMVLPDFPRYRDLAKRTRTGRRAANIHLVLLAVDGVHHSDSWTP
;
A
#
# COMPACT_ATOMS: atom_id res chain seq x y z
N MET A 1 -4.65 -17.07 5.35
CA MET A 1 -6.10 -16.89 5.14
C MET A 1 -6.40 -15.40 5.17
N ILE A 2 -7.10 -14.88 4.16
CA ILE A 2 -7.61 -13.50 4.18
C ILE A 2 -8.88 -13.49 5.02
N THR A 3 -8.99 -12.59 5.99
CA THR A 3 -10.12 -12.49 6.92
C THR A 3 -11.02 -11.30 6.62
N ALA A 4 -10.49 -10.25 5.99
CA ALA A 4 -11.28 -9.13 5.48
C ALA A 4 -10.56 -8.46 4.30
N THR A 5 -11.35 -7.89 3.39
CA THR A 5 -10.87 -7.00 2.33
C THR A 5 -11.83 -5.83 2.23
N ALA A 6 -11.32 -4.60 2.20
CA ALA A 6 -12.16 -3.45 1.93
C ALA A 6 -12.70 -3.53 0.49
N ASP A 7 -14.01 -3.38 0.36
CA ASP A 7 -14.64 -3.32 -0.95
C ASP A 7 -14.28 -1.99 -1.62
N THR A 8 -13.44 -2.09 -2.64
CA THR A 8 -12.93 -0.96 -3.41
C THR A 8 -14.03 -0.32 -4.28
N ALA A 9 -15.12 -1.04 -4.57
CA ALA A 9 -16.26 -0.52 -5.32
C ALA A 9 -17.16 0.39 -4.45
N THR A 10 -17.26 0.11 -3.14
CA THR A 10 -18.11 0.88 -2.21
C THR A 10 -17.37 1.96 -1.45
N LYS A 11 -16.04 2.06 -1.55
CA LYS A 11 -15.18 3.00 -0.79
C LYS A 11 -15.40 2.89 0.73
N ALA A 12 -15.78 1.72 1.22
CA ALA A 12 -16.05 1.51 2.63
C ALA A 12 -14.80 1.87 3.46
N PRO A 13 -14.95 2.63 4.57
CA PRO A 13 -13.83 2.95 5.44
C PRO A 13 -13.30 1.69 6.13
N GLY A 14 -11.99 1.47 6.07
CA GLY A 14 -11.34 0.31 6.69
C GLY A 14 -9.92 0.08 6.19
N VAL A 15 -9.27 -0.93 6.79
CA VAL A 15 -7.99 -1.48 6.32
C VAL A 15 -8.23 -2.21 5.00
N ASP A 16 -7.36 -2.00 4.01
CA ASP A 16 -7.58 -2.58 2.67
C ASP A 16 -7.59 -4.12 2.72
N VAL A 17 -6.71 -4.77 3.50
CA VAL A 17 -6.69 -6.23 3.71
C VAL A 17 -6.31 -6.59 5.15
N LEU A 18 -7.05 -7.53 5.75
CA LEU A 18 -6.65 -8.25 6.97
C LEU A 18 -6.42 -9.73 6.64
N ALA A 19 -5.38 -10.31 7.21
CA ALA A 19 -5.03 -11.71 7.00
C ALA A 19 -4.39 -12.36 8.22
N ILE A 20 -4.49 -13.69 8.27
CA ILE A 20 -3.84 -14.54 9.27
C ILE A 20 -2.95 -15.56 8.55
N LYS A 21 -1.69 -15.70 8.98
CA LYS A 21 -0.75 -16.74 8.50
C LYS A 21 -0.05 -17.40 9.68
N GLY A 22 -0.45 -18.63 9.99
CA GLY A 22 -0.04 -19.28 11.24
C GLY A 22 -0.47 -18.42 12.43
N ASN A 23 0.47 -18.02 13.27
CA ASN A 23 0.23 -17.17 14.43
C ASN A 23 0.35 -15.66 14.13
N ARG A 24 0.63 -15.29 12.87
CA ARG A 24 0.82 -13.89 12.45
C ARG A 24 -0.51 -13.28 12.03
N GLN A 25 -0.79 -12.09 12.55
CA GLN A 25 -1.92 -11.26 12.15
C GLN A 25 -1.37 -10.09 11.33
N LEU A 26 -1.92 -9.89 10.13
CA LEU A 26 -1.39 -8.97 9.13
C LEU A 26 -2.48 -7.99 8.74
N GLY A 27 -2.13 -6.71 8.69
CA GLY A 27 -2.97 -5.65 8.17
C GLY A 27 -2.23 -4.88 7.09
N ALA A 28 -2.83 -4.75 5.91
CA ALA A 28 -2.16 -4.18 4.75
C ALA A 28 -2.97 -3.05 4.11
N GLU A 29 -2.27 -1.98 3.77
CA GLU A 29 -2.74 -0.91 2.89
C GLU A 29 -2.15 -1.11 1.50
N VAL A 30 -3.03 -1.20 0.49
CA VAL A 30 -2.66 -1.59 -0.87
C VAL A 30 -2.90 -0.41 -1.82
N LYS A 31 -1.93 -0.11 -2.69
CA LYS A 31 -2.12 0.90 -3.75
C LYS A 31 -1.78 0.32 -5.12
N GLY A 32 -2.35 0.90 -6.16
CA GLY A 32 -2.19 0.45 -7.55
C GLY A 32 -1.05 1.16 -8.28
N TRP A 33 -0.76 0.68 -9.50
CA TRP A 33 0.22 1.31 -10.39
C TRP A 33 -0.21 2.74 -10.77
N PRO A 34 0.65 3.75 -10.57
CA PRO A 34 0.41 5.08 -11.09
C PRO A 34 0.26 5.03 -12.62
N SER A 35 -0.79 5.67 -13.16
CA SER A 35 -1.12 5.61 -14.58
C SER A 35 -1.39 7.00 -15.15
N THR A 36 -1.19 7.16 -16.46
CA THR A 36 -1.59 8.36 -17.21
C THR A 36 -3.06 8.35 -17.60
N GLY A 37 -3.70 7.19 -17.74
CA GLY A 37 -5.14 7.06 -18.05
C GLY A 37 -6.01 6.75 -16.83
N TYR A 38 -7.32 6.95 -16.96
CA TYR A 38 -8.31 6.53 -15.95
C TYR A 38 -8.58 5.02 -16.05
N ALA A 39 -8.82 4.38 -14.90
CA ALA A 39 -9.23 2.98 -14.85
C ALA A 39 -10.71 2.79 -15.25
N ASP A 40 -11.52 3.84 -15.14
CA ASP A 40 -12.92 3.84 -15.60
C ASP A 40 -12.95 3.72 -17.14
N PRO A 41 -13.53 2.65 -17.70
CA PRO A 41 -13.61 2.45 -19.15
C PRO A 41 -14.28 3.62 -19.88
N ARG A 42 -15.22 4.32 -19.23
CA ARG A 42 -15.91 5.48 -19.79
C ARG A 42 -14.99 6.66 -20.06
N ARG A 43 -13.81 6.67 -19.42
CA ARG A 43 -12.81 7.73 -19.47
C ARG A 43 -11.45 7.23 -19.96
N ALA A 44 -11.42 6.05 -20.60
CA ALA A 44 -10.17 5.42 -21.03
C ALA A 44 -9.36 6.26 -22.03
N ALA A 45 -10.04 7.09 -22.83
CA ALA A 45 -9.41 8.00 -23.78
C ALA A 45 -8.84 9.28 -23.12
N GLU A 46 -9.17 9.55 -21.86
CA GLU A 46 -8.71 10.75 -21.16
C GLU A 46 -7.36 10.55 -20.48
N VAL A 47 -6.50 11.55 -20.60
CA VAL A 47 -5.27 11.65 -19.82
C VAL A 47 -5.58 12.30 -18.47
N LYS A 48 -5.19 11.65 -17.38
CA LYS A 48 -5.22 12.20 -16.03
C LYS A 48 -4.39 13.48 -15.96
N ARG A 49 -4.98 14.53 -15.39
CA ARG A 49 -4.29 15.81 -15.17
C ARG A 49 -3.08 15.66 -14.24
N THR A 50 -3.18 14.78 -13.25
CA THR A 50 -2.11 14.57 -12.27
C THR A 50 -1.07 13.59 -12.81
N GLN A 51 0.19 14.00 -12.82
CA GLN A 51 1.29 13.16 -13.28
C GLN A 51 1.44 11.89 -12.41
N PRO A 52 1.84 10.74 -12.97
CA PRO A 52 1.99 9.49 -12.23
C PRO A 52 2.87 9.59 -10.98
N SER A 53 3.98 10.35 -11.04
CA SER A 53 4.84 10.57 -9.88
C SER A 53 4.15 11.35 -8.76
N THR A 54 3.31 12.34 -9.10
CA THR A 54 2.51 13.09 -8.13
C THR A 54 1.41 12.22 -7.53
N GLN A 55 0.73 11.39 -8.34
CA GLN A 55 -0.24 10.39 -7.86
C GLN A 55 0.43 9.44 -6.85
N ALA A 56 1.60 8.90 -7.20
CA ALA A 56 2.37 8.01 -6.33
C ALA A 56 2.73 8.69 -5.00
N GLY A 57 3.16 9.95 -5.02
CA GLY A 57 3.45 10.72 -3.81
C GLY A 57 2.24 10.81 -2.88
N HIS A 58 1.08 11.21 -3.41
CA HIS A 58 -0.15 11.31 -2.61
C HIS A 58 -0.58 9.94 -2.05
N TRP A 59 -0.57 8.90 -2.87
CA TRP A 59 -0.94 7.54 -2.45
C TRP A 59 0.01 6.99 -1.39
N PHE A 60 1.31 7.28 -1.50
CA PHE A 60 2.30 6.88 -0.49
C PHE A 60 2.00 7.52 0.86
N SER A 61 1.77 8.84 0.90
CA SER A 61 1.46 9.56 2.13
C SER A 61 0.16 9.05 2.78
N GLN A 62 -0.86 8.76 1.98
CA GLN A 62 -2.11 8.17 2.46
C GLN A 62 -1.89 6.78 3.06
N ALA A 63 -1.17 5.90 2.33
CA ALA A 63 -0.88 4.55 2.80
C ALA A 63 -0.02 4.57 4.08
N LEU A 64 0.94 5.48 4.19
CA LEU A 64 1.74 5.64 5.41
C LEU A 64 0.88 6.08 6.60
N CYS A 65 0.03 7.08 6.41
CA CYS A 65 -0.85 7.57 7.46
C CYS A 65 -1.79 6.46 7.96
N LYS A 66 -2.43 5.73 7.03
CA LYS A 66 -3.28 4.59 7.38
C LYS A 66 -2.51 3.45 8.06
N ALA A 67 -1.29 3.16 7.63
CA ALA A 67 -0.45 2.13 8.25
C ALA A 67 -0.09 2.49 9.71
N VAL A 68 0.08 3.78 10.03
CA VAL A 68 0.22 4.25 11.42
C VAL A 68 -1.08 4.02 12.18
N MET A 69 -2.23 4.44 11.64
CA MET A 69 -3.54 4.23 12.29
C MET A 69 -3.89 2.75 12.50
N LEU A 70 -3.34 1.86 11.67
CA LEU A 70 -3.52 0.42 11.81
C LEU A 70 -2.94 -0.10 13.13
N LEU A 71 -1.80 0.45 13.56
CA LEU A 71 -1.13 0.04 14.80
C LEU A 71 -2.04 0.23 16.02
N ASP A 72 -2.84 1.30 16.02
CA ASP A 72 -3.79 1.60 17.11
C ASP A 72 -5.11 0.83 16.97
N SER A 73 -5.63 0.73 15.74
CA SER A 73 -6.92 0.06 15.50
C SER A 73 -6.85 -1.46 15.58
N HIS A 74 -5.68 -2.05 15.33
CA HIS A 74 -5.44 -3.49 15.36
C HIS A 74 -4.15 -3.81 16.13
N PRO A 75 -4.14 -3.63 17.47
CA PRO A 75 -2.94 -3.89 18.27
C PRO A 75 -2.44 -5.33 18.07
N GLY A 76 -1.14 -5.48 17.86
CA GLY A 76 -0.48 -6.77 17.62
C GLY A 76 -0.49 -7.26 16.18
N TYR A 77 -1.19 -6.58 15.26
CA TYR A 77 -1.07 -6.85 13.82
C TYR A 77 0.26 -6.28 13.30
N GLU A 78 0.90 -7.00 12.39
CA GLU A 78 1.95 -6.44 11.54
C GLU A 78 1.29 -5.44 10.57
N SER A 79 1.83 -4.22 10.50
CA SER A 79 1.33 -3.16 9.62
C SER A 79 2.14 -3.11 8.33
N LEU A 80 1.48 -3.33 7.19
CA LEU A 80 2.09 -3.40 5.88
C LEU A 80 1.60 -2.30 4.95
N MET A 81 2.53 -1.71 4.20
CA MET A 81 2.27 -0.95 2.99
C MET A 81 2.64 -1.82 1.79
N VAL A 82 1.67 -2.21 0.97
CA VAL A 82 1.90 -3.01 -0.25
C VAL A 82 1.70 -2.10 -1.46
N LEU A 83 2.82 -1.81 -2.13
CA LEU A 83 2.86 -0.84 -3.23
C LEU A 83 3.48 -1.50 -4.46
N PRO A 84 3.14 -1.04 -5.67
CA PRO A 84 3.82 -1.48 -6.87
C PRO A 84 5.26 -1.00 -6.89
N ASP A 85 6.12 -1.72 -7.59
CA ASP A 85 7.53 -1.38 -7.70
C ASP A 85 7.80 -0.25 -8.70
N PHE A 86 7.48 0.98 -8.27
CA PHE A 86 7.57 2.19 -9.07
C PHE A 86 8.69 3.12 -8.56
N PRO A 87 9.44 3.83 -9.44
CA PRO A 87 10.60 4.64 -9.03
C PRO A 87 10.30 5.63 -7.89
N ARG A 88 9.14 6.29 -7.93
CA ARG A 88 8.75 7.22 -6.87
C ARG A 88 8.49 6.53 -5.53
N TYR A 89 7.92 5.33 -5.52
CA TYR A 89 7.75 4.56 -4.29
C TYR A 89 9.07 4.08 -3.72
N ARG A 90 10.03 3.66 -4.56
CA ARG A 90 11.39 3.32 -4.14
C ARG A 90 12.08 4.50 -3.43
N ASP A 91 12.01 5.68 -4.02
CA ASP A 91 12.57 6.92 -3.43
C ASP A 91 11.95 7.22 -2.06
N LEU A 92 10.61 7.25 -1.98
CA LEU A 92 9.90 7.53 -0.74
C LEU A 92 10.12 6.45 0.32
N ALA A 93 10.22 5.18 -0.07
CA ALA A 93 10.54 4.07 0.83
C ALA A 93 11.92 4.27 1.49
N LYS A 94 12.94 4.67 0.73
CA LYS A 94 14.27 4.99 1.26
C LYS A 94 14.21 6.15 2.24
N ARG A 95 13.53 7.24 1.87
CA ARG A 95 13.43 8.47 2.67
C ARG A 95 12.66 8.32 3.98
N THR A 96 11.76 7.34 4.06
CA THR A 96 10.94 7.07 5.25
C THR A 96 11.40 5.85 6.04
N ARG A 97 12.51 5.21 5.64
CA ARG A 97 12.97 3.92 6.21
C ARG A 97 13.12 3.96 7.72
N THR A 98 13.81 4.96 8.28
CA THR A 98 14.11 5.02 9.72
C THR A 98 12.83 5.13 10.54
N GLY A 99 11.94 6.07 10.20
CA GLY A 99 10.68 6.27 10.92
C GLY A 99 9.75 5.06 10.80
N ARG A 100 9.60 4.49 9.59
CA ARG A 100 8.79 3.28 9.38
C ARG A 100 9.30 2.09 10.19
N ARG A 101 10.63 1.87 10.22
CA ARG A 101 11.22 0.78 11.03
C ARG A 101 10.99 1.00 12.53
N ALA A 102 11.14 2.22 13.03
CA ALA A 102 10.88 2.52 14.43
C ALA A 102 9.41 2.27 14.83
N ALA A 103 8.47 2.53 13.92
CA ALA A 103 7.04 2.29 14.11
C ALA A 103 6.60 0.85 13.79
N ASN A 104 7.52 -0.05 13.41
CA ASN A 104 7.22 -1.40 12.95
C ASN A 104 6.22 -1.45 11.75
N ILE A 105 6.37 -0.52 10.82
CA ILE A 105 5.61 -0.45 9.56
C ILE A 105 6.46 -1.01 8.43
N HIS A 106 6.03 -2.14 7.89
CA HIS A 106 6.71 -2.82 6.80
C HIS A 106 6.26 -2.28 5.45
N LEU A 107 7.17 -2.30 4.47
CA LEU A 107 6.81 -1.97 3.09
C LEU A 107 7.23 -3.11 2.17
N VAL A 108 6.31 -3.49 1.30
CA VAL A 108 6.47 -4.50 0.27
C VAL A 108 6.28 -3.83 -1.07
N LEU A 109 7.30 -3.86 -1.92
CA LEU A 109 7.22 -3.45 -3.31
C LEU A 109 6.91 -4.67 -4.17
N LEU A 110 5.88 -4.60 -5.01
CA LEU A 110 5.46 -5.68 -5.90
C LEU A 110 5.76 -5.32 -7.35
N ALA A 111 6.64 -6.07 -7.99
CA ALA A 111 6.92 -5.97 -9.42
C ALA A 111 5.75 -6.55 -10.26
N VAL A 112 5.74 -6.21 -11.55
CA VAL A 112 4.65 -6.60 -12.48
C VAL A 112 4.55 -8.12 -12.63
N ASP A 113 5.69 -8.82 -12.53
CA ASP A 113 5.79 -10.29 -12.60
C ASP A 113 5.39 -11.00 -11.29
N GLY A 114 4.99 -10.24 -10.26
CA GLY A 114 4.62 -10.76 -8.95
C GLY A 114 5.78 -10.95 -7.99
N VAL A 115 7.03 -10.65 -8.38
CA VAL A 115 8.17 -10.63 -7.46
C VAL A 115 7.97 -9.53 -6.44
N HIS A 116 8.21 -9.83 -5.16
CA HIS A 116 8.11 -8.84 -4.09
C HIS A 116 9.47 -8.55 -3.47
N HIS A 117 9.66 -7.30 -3.05
CA HIS A 117 10.86 -6.82 -2.38
C HIS A 117 10.49 -6.13 -1.07
N SER A 118 11.09 -6.58 0.03
CA SER A 118 11.00 -5.91 1.33
C SER A 118 12.31 -6.06 2.08
N ASP A 119 12.70 -5.02 2.83
CA ASP A 119 13.92 -5.00 3.65
C ASP A 119 13.65 -5.31 5.12
N SER A 120 12.38 -5.50 5.48
CA SER A 120 11.89 -5.51 6.85
C SER A 120 10.80 -6.55 7.09
N TRP A 121 10.36 -7.26 6.06
CA TRP A 121 9.29 -8.24 6.16
C TRP A 121 9.52 -9.42 5.22
N THR A 122 9.09 -10.59 5.66
CA THR A 122 9.11 -11.82 4.85
C THR A 122 7.76 -12.53 4.96
N PRO A 123 7.24 -13.13 3.87
CA PRO A 123 5.95 -13.80 3.86
C PRO A 123 5.86 -14.98 4.80
#